data_AF-A0A1F9PZW9-F1
#
_entry.id   AF-A0A1F9PZW9-F1
#
_cell.length_a   1.000
_cell.length_b   1.000
_cell.length_c   1.000
_cell.angle_alpha   90.00
_cell.angle_beta   90.00
_cell.angle_gamma   90.00
#
_symmetry.space_group_name_H-M   'P 1'
#
loop_
_entity.id
_entity.type
_entity.pdbx_description
1 polymer ?
#
loop_
_entity_poly.entity_id
_entity_poly.type
_entity_poly.pdbx_seq_one_letter_code
_entity_poly.pdbx_strand_id
1 'polypeptide(L)'
;MAEGKKERLSVEKIARDFSSFAIDRTDLKELLACIPVDSNLNMTTVEYELQLLKILSVGWALSFFMPQSDKNKGPLTQIFWENIREISGNISLLTQTTTGKSIDYFEILKERLNTYIDAMQKNPETAQNPAVIIGPVFASVCNSENNPAAILTGTKMFTLTLGAVKEYLNAVKIDDIKLN
;
A
#
# COMPACT_ATOMS: atom_id res chain seq x y z
N MET A 1 22.51 -15.60 -25.06
CA MET A 1 21.40 -15.74 -24.09
C MET A 1 20.61 -14.44 -24.15
N ALA A 2 19.35 -14.49 -24.56
CA ALA A 2 18.56 -13.31 -24.87
C ALA A 2 18.23 -12.53 -23.59
N GLU A 3 18.85 -11.36 -23.40
CA GLU A 3 18.31 -10.34 -22.49
C GLU A 3 16.93 -9.96 -23.03
N GLY A 4 15.87 -10.44 -22.36
CA GLY A 4 14.52 -9.99 -22.61
C GLY A 4 14.49 -8.46 -22.56
N LYS A 5 14.05 -7.82 -23.64
CA LYS A 5 13.86 -6.37 -23.75
C LYS A 5 12.98 -5.92 -22.57
N LYS A 6 13.59 -5.43 -21.48
CA LYS A 6 12.85 -4.75 -20.41
C LYS A 6 12.20 -3.51 -21.01
N GLU A 7 10.90 -3.35 -20.78
CA GLU A 7 10.15 -2.19 -21.23
C GLU A 7 10.71 -0.92 -20.58
N ARG A 8 10.94 0.12 -21.38
CA ARG A 8 11.43 1.41 -20.89
C ARG A 8 10.24 2.32 -20.62
N LEU A 9 10.10 2.76 -19.37
CA LEU A 9 8.99 3.60 -18.93
C LEU A 9 9.50 4.84 -18.22
N SER A 10 8.78 5.95 -18.39
CA SER A 10 9.06 7.17 -17.65
C SER A 10 8.67 7.04 -16.18
N VAL A 11 9.27 7.85 -15.32
CA VAL A 11 8.96 7.88 -13.88
C VAL A 11 7.47 8.16 -13.64
N GLU A 12 6.88 9.07 -14.42
CA GLU A 12 5.46 9.45 -14.32
C GLU A 12 4.55 8.28 -14.68
N LYS A 13 4.93 7.48 -15.68
CA LYS A 13 4.14 6.29 -16.06
C LYS A 13 4.18 5.25 -14.95
N ILE A 14 5.36 4.96 -14.41
CA ILE A 14 5.52 4.01 -13.30
C ILE A 14 4.76 4.49 -12.05
N ALA A 15 4.84 5.78 -11.70
CA ALA A 15 4.10 6.34 -10.57
C ALA A 15 2.58 6.20 -10.75
N ARG A 16 2.08 6.46 -11.97
CA ARG A 16 0.67 6.26 -12.30
C ARG A 16 0.28 4.79 -12.14
N ASP A 17 1.06 3.87 -12.69
CA ASP A 17 0.78 2.43 -12.60
C ASP A 17 0.72 1.97 -11.14
N PHE A 18 1.65 2.43 -10.30
CA PHE A 18 1.62 2.14 -8.86
C PHE A 18 0.45 2.77 -8.13
N SER A 19 0.10 4.02 -8.45
CA SER A 19 -1.08 4.66 -7.84
C SER A 19 -2.38 3.97 -8.24
N SER A 20 -2.53 3.57 -9.51
CA SER A 20 -3.68 2.79 -10.00
C SER A 20 -3.73 1.42 -9.34
N PHE A 21 -2.60 0.71 -9.26
CA PHE A 21 -2.51 -0.57 -8.57
C PHE A 21 -2.87 -0.44 -7.08
N ALA A 22 -2.39 0.59 -6.39
CA ALA A 22 -2.64 0.81 -4.98
C ALA A 22 -4.13 0.99 -4.66
N ILE A 23 -4.88 1.66 -5.54
CA ILE A 23 -6.32 1.90 -5.35
C ILE A 23 -7.22 0.81 -5.94
N ASP A 24 -6.66 -0.06 -6.78
CA ASP A 24 -7.39 -1.16 -7.38
C ASP A 24 -7.83 -2.19 -6.31
N ARG A 25 -9.10 -2.58 -6.38
CA ARG A 25 -9.74 -3.46 -5.38
C ARG A 25 -9.81 -4.91 -5.81
N THR A 26 -9.25 -5.30 -6.96
CA THR A 26 -9.39 -6.67 -7.50
C THR A 26 -8.76 -7.68 -6.55
N ASP A 27 -7.46 -7.54 -6.26
CA ASP A 27 -6.74 -8.43 -5.33
C ASP A 27 -7.34 -8.40 -3.92
N LEU A 28 -7.86 -7.23 -3.52
CA LEU A 28 -8.50 -7.03 -2.23
C LEU A 28 -9.77 -7.89 -2.13
N LYS A 29 -10.62 -7.88 -3.15
CA LYS A 29 -11.84 -8.69 -3.19
C LYS A 29 -11.54 -10.18 -3.19
N GLU A 30 -10.49 -10.61 -3.89
CA GLU A 30 -10.05 -12.00 -3.87
C GLU A 30 -9.58 -12.44 -2.47
N LEU A 31 -8.83 -11.57 -1.78
CA LEU A 31 -8.42 -11.81 -0.39
C LEU A 31 -9.62 -11.90 0.56
N LEU A 32 -10.58 -10.98 0.44
CA LEU A 32 -11.80 -10.99 1.25
C LEU A 32 -12.63 -12.26 1.02
N ALA A 33 -12.71 -12.75 -0.21
CA ALA A 33 -13.44 -13.97 -0.55
C ALA A 33 -12.84 -15.23 0.08
N CYS A 34 -11.56 -15.18 0.47
CA CYS A 34 -10.87 -16.28 1.16
C CYS A 34 -11.10 -16.28 2.68
N ILE A 35 -11.75 -15.26 3.25
CA ILE A 35 -11.99 -15.15 4.69
C ILE A 35 -13.15 -16.09 5.07
N PRO A 36 -12.97 -16.97 6.08
CA PRO A 36 -14.05 -17.82 6.57
C PRO A 36 -15.25 -17.01 7.08
N VAL A 37 -16.46 -17.47 6.77
CA VAL A 37 -17.72 -16.78 7.15
C VAL A 37 -17.91 -16.72 8.67
N ASP A 38 -17.36 -17.69 9.40
CA ASP A 38 -17.40 -17.83 10.86
C ASP A 38 -16.29 -17.05 11.58
N SER A 39 -15.54 -16.21 10.87
CA SER A 39 -14.40 -15.45 11.42
C SER A 39 -14.79 -14.33 12.38
N ASN A 40 -16.08 -14.02 12.58
CA ASN A 40 -16.58 -12.91 13.40
C ASN A 40 -15.96 -11.54 13.06
N LEU A 41 -15.59 -11.32 11.80
CA LEU A 41 -15.01 -10.08 11.33
C LEU A 41 -16.07 -9.13 10.77
N ASN A 42 -15.91 -7.84 11.03
CA ASN A 42 -16.64 -6.81 10.29
C ASN A 42 -16.00 -6.64 8.91
N MET A 43 -16.57 -7.30 7.90
CA MET A 43 -16.03 -7.31 6.53
C MET A 43 -15.91 -5.91 5.92
N THR A 44 -16.79 -4.97 6.27
CA THR A 44 -16.69 -3.57 5.82
C THR A 44 -15.47 -2.87 6.40
N THR A 45 -15.19 -3.08 7.70
CA THR A 45 -13.99 -2.54 8.35
C THR A 45 -12.73 -3.18 7.77
N VAL A 46 -12.72 -4.51 7.59
CA VAL A 46 -11.58 -5.22 7.01
C VAL A 46 -11.30 -4.75 5.58
N GLU A 47 -12.32 -4.63 4.73
CA GLU A 47 -12.18 -4.08 3.38
C GLU A 47 -11.54 -2.68 3.39
N TYR A 48 -12.06 -1.81 4.26
CA TYR A 48 -11.59 -0.44 4.37
C TYR A 48 -10.13 -0.36 4.82
N GLU A 49 -9.78 -1.05 5.90
CA GLU A 49 -8.41 -1.06 6.44
C GLU A 49 -7.44 -1.77 5.48
N LEU A 50 -7.88 -2.78 4.72
CA LEU A 50 -7.05 -3.44 3.70
C LEU A 50 -6.70 -2.49 2.57
N GLN A 51 -7.65 -1.65 2.15
CA GLN A 51 -7.41 -0.67 1.11
C GLN A 51 -6.37 0.37 1.57
N LEU A 52 -6.45 0.83 2.81
CA LEU A 52 -5.44 1.71 3.40
C LEU A 52 -4.09 1.01 3.48
N LEU A 53 -4.06 -0.22 3.97
CA LEU A 53 -2.83 -1.02 4.07
C LEU A 53 -2.17 -1.22 2.70
N LYS A 54 -2.94 -1.51 1.64
CA LYS A 54 -2.42 -1.67 0.27
C LYS A 54 -1.71 -0.40 -0.21
N ILE A 55 -2.34 0.76 -0.05
CA ILE A 55 -1.76 2.07 -0.43
C ILE A 55 -0.44 2.31 0.30
N LEU A 56 -0.43 2.12 1.63
CA LEU A 56 0.76 2.33 2.45
C LEU A 56 1.87 1.33 2.11
N SER A 57 1.50 0.07 1.80
CA SER A 57 2.43 -0.98 1.41
C SER A 57 3.17 -0.64 0.12
N VAL A 58 2.49 -0.03 -0.87
CA VAL A 58 3.15 0.43 -2.10
C VAL A 58 4.15 1.55 -1.80
N GLY A 59 3.75 2.58 -1.03
CA GLY A 59 4.65 3.68 -0.67
C GLY A 59 5.90 3.20 0.10
N TRP A 60 5.74 2.19 0.95
CA TRP A 60 6.85 1.57 1.65
C TRP A 60 7.70 0.70 0.73
N ALA A 61 7.09 -0.08 -0.17
CA ALA A 61 7.81 -0.88 -1.15
C ALA A 61 8.77 -0.03 -1.99
N LEU A 62 8.32 1.14 -2.45
CA LEU A 62 9.17 2.11 -3.16
C LEU A 62 10.36 2.57 -2.30
N SER A 63 10.09 2.87 -1.03
CA SER A 63 11.12 3.29 -0.08
C SER A 63 12.14 2.18 0.22
N PHE A 64 11.72 0.92 0.20
CA PHE A 64 12.53 -0.23 0.57
C PHE A 64 13.30 -0.84 -0.61
N PHE A 65 12.66 -1.05 -1.76
CA PHE A 65 13.27 -1.75 -2.89
C PHE A 65 14.14 -0.86 -3.78
N MET A 66 13.92 0.46 -3.80
CA MET A 66 14.78 1.35 -4.56
C MET A 66 15.99 1.79 -3.73
N PRO A 67 17.23 1.64 -4.24
CA PRO A 67 18.43 2.13 -3.56
C PRO A 67 18.36 3.64 -3.33
N GLN A 68 18.93 4.12 -2.22
CA GLN A 68 19.01 5.57 -1.95
C GLN A 68 19.85 6.32 -3.01
N SER A 69 20.78 5.63 -3.67
CA SER A 69 21.59 6.17 -4.76
C SER A 69 20.85 6.27 -6.09
N ASP A 70 19.64 5.72 -6.20
CA ASP A 70 18.86 5.79 -7.44
C ASP A 70 18.22 7.18 -7.57
N LYS A 71 18.65 7.93 -8.59
CA LYS A 71 18.14 9.27 -8.90
C LYS A 71 16.63 9.31 -9.19
N ASN A 72 16.03 8.20 -9.60
CA ASN A 72 14.61 8.11 -9.92
C ASN A 72 13.74 7.90 -8.67
N LYS A 73 14.31 7.44 -7.56
CA LYS A 73 13.56 7.10 -6.33
C LYS A 73 12.79 8.30 -5.77
N GLY A 74 13.47 9.44 -5.65
CA GLY A 74 12.87 10.68 -5.12
C GLY A 74 11.67 11.13 -5.95
N PRO A 75 11.88 11.43 -7.25
CA PRO A 75 10.79 11.80 -8.16
C PRO A 75 9.66 10.78 -8.21
N LEU A 76 9.97 9.49 -8.29
CA LEU A 76 8.93 8.44 -8.34
C LEU A 76 8.06 8.42 -7.08
N THR A 77 8.70 8.46 -5.91
CA THR A 77 8.01 8.43 -4.62
C THR A 77 7.16 9.68 -4.43
N GLN A 78 7.68 10.85 -4.83
CA GLN A 78 6.95 12.11 -4.78
C GLN A 78 5.69 12.06 -5.66
N ILE A 79 5.84 11.70 -6.94
CA ILE A 79 4.71 11.66 -7.88
C ILE A 79 3.66 10.62 -7.44
N PHE A 80 4.10 9.47 -6.90
CA PHE A 80 3.19 8.49 -6.32
C PHE A 80 2.33 9.11 -5.20
N TRP A 81 2.95 9.78 -4.22
CA TRP A 81 2.20 10.38 -3.11
C TRP A 81 1.35 11.58 -3.53
N GLU A 82 1.76 12.35 -4.53
CA GLU A 82 0.95 13.40 -5.15
C GLU A 82 -0.33 12.81 -5.78
N ASN A 83 -0.20 11.73 -6.56
CA ASN A 83 -1.36 11.02 -7.11
C ASN A 83 -2.29 10.50 -6.00
N ILE A 84 -1.73 9.88 -4.95
CA ILE A 84 -2.53 9.38 -3.82
C ILE A 84 -3.23 10.53 -3.09
N ARG A 85 -2.58 11.67 -2.91
CA ARG A 85 -3.18 12.86 -2.29
C ARG A 85 -4.35 13.39 -3.11
N GLU A 86 -4.19 13.48 -4.44
CA GLU A 86 -5.28 13.89 -5.34
C GLU A 86 -6.47 12.94 -5.27
N ILE A 87 -6.22 11.63 -5.36
CA ILE A 87 -7.26 10.59 -5.25
C ILE A 87 -7.96 10.68 -3.89
N SER A 88 -7.20 10.86 -2.81
CA SER A 88 -7.75 11.02 -1.46
C SER A 88 -8.67 12.24 -1.37
N GLY A 89 -8.28 13.36 -1.97
CA GLY A 89 -9.12 14.57 -2.06
C GLY A 89 -10.45 14.30 -2.78
N ASN A 90 -10.42 13.55 -3.87
CA ASN A 90 -11.62 13.15 -4.60
C ASN A 90 -12.54 12.26 -3.75
N ILE A 91 -11.98 11.29 -3.01
CA ILE A 91 -12.74 10.42 -2.09
C ILE A 91 -13.39 11.24 -0.97
N SER A 92 -12.63 12.16 -0.36
CA SER A 92 -13.12 13.06 0.68
C SER A 92 -14.31 13.90 0.20
N LEU A 93 -14.18 14.52 -0.98
CA LEU A 93 -15.24 15.34 -1.59
C LEU A 93 -16.50 14.54 -1.92
N LEU A 94 -16.33 13.36 -2.52
CA LEU A 94 -17.45 12.48 -2.86
C LEU A 94 -18.18 12.00 -1.61
N THR A 95 -17.43 11.69 -0.55
CA THR A 95 -17.99 11.25 0.73
C THR A 95 -18.81 12.36 1.39
N GLN A 96 -18.28 13.59 1.41
CA GLN A 96 -18.99 14.76 1.91
C GLN A 96 -20.28 15.02 1.14
N THR A 97 -20.20 14.97 -0.20
CA THR A 97 -21.35 15.20 -1.08
C THR A 97 -22.44 14.14 -0.88
N THR A 98 -22.05 12.88 -0.70
CA THR A 98 -23.00 11.75 -0.63
C THR A 98 -23.59 11.55 0.77
N THR A 99 -22.79 11.75 1.82
CA THR A 99 -23.16 11.41 3.19
C THR A 99 -23.39 12.63 4.09
N GLY A 100 -23.05 13.83 3.62
CA GLY A 100 -23.02 15.06 4.42
C GLY A 100 -21.87 15.12 5.43
N LYS A 101 -21.03 14.07 5.52
CA LYS A 101 -19.93 13.99 6.48
C LYS A 101 -18.61 14.41 5.83
N SER A 102 -17.96 15.41 6.42
CA SER A 102 -16.59 15.76 6.05
C SER A 102 -15.64 14.69 6.62
N ILE A 103 -14.92 14.02 5.74
CA ILE A 103 -13.88 13.04 6.09
C ILE A 103 -12.65 13.41 5.29
N ASP A 104 -11.49 13.49 5.94
CA ASP A 104 -10.21 13.65 5.27
C ASP A 104 -9.52 12.29 5.12
N TYR A 105 -9.66 11.70 3.93
CA TYR A 105 -9.06 10.39 3.64
C TYR A 105 -7.53 10.40 3.69
N PHE A 106 -6.88 11.55 3.38
CA PHE A 106 -5.43 11.63 3.40
C PHE A 106 -4.89 11.75 4.83
N GLU A 107 -5.59 12.46 5.72
CA GLU A 107 -5.25 12.44 7.15
C GLU A 107 -5.37 11.03 7.73
N ILE A 108 -6.42 10.28 7.38
CA ILE A 108 -6.58 8.89 7.83
C ILE A 108 -5.42 8.01 7.36
N LEU A 109 -4.97 8.15 6.10
CA LEU A 109 -3.78 7.44 5.60
C LEU A 109 -2.53 7.76 6.44
N LYS A 110 -2.32 9.04 6.80
CA LYS A 110 -1.18 9.45 7.65
C LYS A 110 -1.28 8.89 9.06
N GLU A 111 -2.45 8.93 9.68
CA GLU A 111 -2.69 8.35 11.00
C GLU A 111 -2.41 6.84 11.01
N ARG A 112 -2.86 6.13 9.98
CA ARG A 112 -2.58 4.70 9.82
C ARG A 112 -1.10 4.42 9.61
N LEU A 113 -0.42 5.21 8.78
CA LEU A 113 1.03 5.10 8.60
C LEU A 113 1.77 5.26 9.93
N ASN A 114 1.45 6.29 10.71
CA ASN A 114 2.04 6.53 12.03
C ASN A 114 1.80 5.34 12.97
N THR A 115 0.59 4.77 12.96
CA THR A 115 0.26 3.58 13.76
C THR A 115 1.19 2.40 13.44
N TYR A 116 1.41 2.11 12.16
CA TYR A 116 2.32 1.03 11.75
C TYR A 116 3.79 1.35 12.06
N ILE A 117 4.23 2.60 11.89
CA ILE A 117 5.60 3.04 12.21
C ILE A 117 5.87 2.90 13.71
N ASP A 118 4.96 3.39 14.56
CA ASP A 118 5.09 3.32 16.01
C ASP A 118 5.18 1.86 16.49
N ALA A 119 4.38 0.97 15.90
CA ALA A 119 4.42 -0.45 16.21
C ALA A 119 5.76 -1.09 15.84
N MET A 120 6.35 -0.71 14.71
CA MET A 120 7.68 -1.18 14.32
C MET A 120 8.79 -0.66 15.23
N GLN A 121 8.74 0.61 15.60
CA GLN A 121 9.74 1.22 16.50
C GLN A 121 9.74 0.59 17.89
N LYS A 122 8.57 0.15 18.37
CA LYS A 122 8.42 -0.57 19.65
C LYS A 122 8.92 -2.01 19.61
N ASN A 123 9.15 -2.58 18.43
CA ASN A 123 9.57 -3.97 18.24
C ASN A 123 10.84 -4.07 17.36
N PRO A 124 11.96 -3.45 17.77
CA PRO A 124 13.16 -3.34 16.93
C PRO A 124 13.81 -4.70 16.61
N GLU A 125 13.68 -5.69 17.49
CA GLU A 125 14.22 -7.05 17.28
C GLU A 125 13.47 -7.82 16.19
N THR A 126 12.16 -7.59 16.06
CA THR A 126 11.28 -8.21 15.06
C THR A 126 11.20 -7.41 13.75
N ALA A 127 11.76 -6.20 13.74
CA ALA A 127 11.69 -5.27 12.60
C ALA A 127 12.43 -5.77 11.33
N GLN A 128 13.25 -6.82 11.44
CA GLN A 128 13.88 -7.45 10.27
C GLN A 128 12.87 -8.02 9.27
N ASN A 129 11.68 -8.42 9.75
CA ASN A 129 10.56 -8.80 8.90
C ASN A 129 9.29 -8.04 9.28
N PRO A 130 9.02 -6.89 8.63
CA PRO A 130 7.87 -6.06 8.96
C PRO A 130 6.53 -6.79 8.89
N ALA A 131 6.40 -7.84 8.06
CA ALA A 131 5.17 -8.61 7.92
C ALA A 131 4.69 -9.26 9.23
N VAL A 132 5.62 -9.55 10.16
CA VAL A 132 5.33 -10.12 11.49
C VAL A 132 4.64 -9.11 12.40
N ILE A 133 4.90 -7.81 12.19
CA ILE A 133 4.33 -6.71 12.97
C ILE A 133 3.03 -6.21 12.31
N ILE A 134 3.01 -6.15 10.98
CA ILE A 134 1.90 -5.57 10.21
C ILE A 134 0.59 -6.33 10.40
N GLY A 135 0.60 -7.66 10.37
CA GLY A 135 -0.61 -8.47 10.55
C GLY A 135 -1.31 -8.22 11.88
N PRO A 136 -0.62 -8.34 13.03
CA PRO A 136 -1.18 -8.04 14.35
C PRO A 136 -1.71 -6.61 14.47
N VAL A 137 -0.97 -5.61 13.97
CA VAL A 137 -1.43 -4.21 14.01
C VAL A 137 -2.66 -4.01 13.13
N PHE A 138 -2.69 -4.61 11.95
CA PHE A 138 -3.85 -4.60 11.06
C PHE A 138 -5.10 -5.17 11.76
N ALA A 139 -4.97 -6.31 12.44
CA ALA A 139 -6.07 -6.91 13.19
C ALA A 139 -6.57 -6.01 14.32
N SER A 140 -5.65 -5.32 15.02
CA SER A 140 -5.98 -4.35 16.06
C SER A 140 -6.76 -3.15 15.52
N VAL A 141 -6.33 -2.52 14.41
CA VAL A 141 -7.08 -1.40 13.80
C VAL A 141 -8.44 -1.83 13.24
N CYS A 142 -8.60 -3.11 12.91
CA CYS A 142 -9.89 -3.71 12.55
C CYS A 142 -10.79 -4.01 13.77
N ASN A 143 -10.38 -3.65 14.99
CA ASN A 143 -11.05 -4.03 16.25
C ASN A 143 -11.23 -5.54 16.42
N SER A 144 -10.30 -6.33 15.86
CA SER A 144 -10.33 -7.80 15.83
C SER A 144 -9.00 -8.34 16.34
N GLU A 145 -8.53 -7.79 17.46
CA GLU A 145 -7.23 -8.14 18.05
C GLU A 145 -7.15 -9.66 18.28
N ASN A 146 -5.99 -10.25 17.95
CA ASN A 146 -5.74 -11.68 18.03
C ASN A 146 -6.61 -12.58 17.13
N ASN A 147 -7.46 -12.03 16.26
CA ASN A 147 -8.21 -12.82 15.29
C ASN A 147 -7.26 -13.36 14.20
N PRO A 148 -7.07 -14.69 14.08
CA PRO A 148 -6.10 -15.25 13.14
C PRO A 148 -6.43 -14.93 11.67
N ALA A 149 -7.71 -14.85 11.31
CA ALA A 149 -8.13 -14.52 9.96
C ALA A 149 -7.79 -13.07 9.61
N ALA A 150 -8.01 -12.11 10.54
CA ALA A 150 -7.62 -10.71 10.32
C ALA A 150 -6.10 -10.57 10.20
N ILE A 151 -5.35 -11.17 11.11
CA ILE A 151 -3.87 -11.13 11.11
C ILE A 151 -3.33 -11.66 9.79
N LEU A 152 -3.77 -12.87 9.38
CA LEU A 152 -3.31 -13.51 8.16
C LEU A 152 -3.67 -12.68 6.92
N THR A 153 -4.87 -12.12 6.88
CA THR A 153 -5.34 -11.31 5.74
C THR A 153 -4.51 -10.04 5.60
N GLY A 154 -4.25 -9.32 6.69
CA GLY A 154 -3.37 -8.14 6.70
C GLY A 154 -1.95 -8.47 6.27
N THR A 155 -1.36 -9.54 6.83
CA THR A 155 -0.02 -10.02 6.45
C THR A 155 0.06 -10.40 4.97
N LYS A 156 -0.95 -11.09 4.43
CA LYS A 156 -1.00 -11.47 3.01
C LYS A 156 -1.09 -10.24 2.11
N MET A 157 -1.98 -9.28 2.42
CA MET A 157 -2.10 -8.06 1.64
C MET A 157 -0.77 -7.30 1.57
N PHE A 158 -0.13 -7.10 2.71
CA PHE A 158 1.18 -6.46 2.79
C PHE A 158 2.22 -7.20 1.94
N THR A 159 2.37 -8.50 2.14
CA THR A 159 3.40 -9.32 1.48
C THR A 159 3.20 -9.41 -0.03
N LEU A 160 1.96 -9.63 -0.49
CA LEU A 160 1.63 -9.68 -1.91
C LEU A 160 1.85 -8.33 -2.59
N THR A 161 1.49 -7.24 -1.91
CA THR A 161 1.72 -5.88 -2.44
C THR A 161 3.22 -5.60 -2.59
N LEU A 162 4.03 -5.93 -1.58
CA LEU A 162 5.49 -5.81 -1.68
C LEU A 162 6.05 -6.65 -2.84
N GLY A 163 5.58 -7.90 -2.97
CA GLY A 163 5.97 -8.81 -4.05
C GLY A 163 5.67 -8.22 -5.43
N ALA A 164 4.43 -7.76 -5.65
CA ALA A 164 4.00 -7.17 -6.91
C ALA A 164 4.81 -5.93 -7.30
N VAL A 165 5.06 -5.01 -6.35
CA VAL A 165 5.89 -3.83 -6.61
C VAL A 165 7.32 -4.23 -6.97
N LYS A 166 7.90 -5.20 -6.25
CA LYS A 166 9.25 -5.70 -6.54
C LYS A 166 9.33 -6.33 -7.92
N GLU A 167 8.36 -7.17 -8.29
CA GLU A 167 8.28 -7.80 -9.61
C GLU A 167 8.16 -6.75 -10.72
N TYR A 168 7.30 -5.75 -10.53
CA TYR A 168 7.15 -4.65 -11.49
C TYR A 168 8.46 -3.87 -11.69
N LEU A 169 9.10 -3.43 -10.60
CA LEU A 169 10.39 -2.72 -10.65
C LEU A 169 11.49 -3.56 -11.32
N ASN A 170 11.47 -4.88 -11.15
CA ASN A 170 12.42 -5.78 -11.80
C ASN A 170 12.13 -5.98 -13.30
N ALA A 171 10.87 -5.87 -13.72
CA ALA A 171 10.43 -6.07 -15.10
C ALA A 171 10.71 -4.85 -16.00
N VAL A 172 10.70 -3.64 -15.43
CA VAL A 172 10.84 -2.39 -16.19
C VAL A 172 12.26 -1.81 -16.12
N LYS A 173 12.62 -0.96 -17.08
CA LYS A 173 13.75 -0.03 -16.99
C LYS A 173 13.20 1.39 -16.94
N ILE A 174 13.64 2.16 -15.94
CA ILE A 174 13.23 3.57 -15.84
C ILE A 174 14.03 4.37 -16.86
N ASP A 175 13.34 5.09 -17.75
CA ASP A 175 14.01 6.03 -18.64
C ASP A 175 14.61 7.16 -17.82
N ASP A 176 15.88 7.47 -18.10
CA ASP A 176 16.57 8.58 -17.45
C ASP A 176 15.80 9.88 -17.68
N ILE A 177 15.50 10.58 -16.58
CA ILE A 177 14.96 11.94 -16.63
C ILE A 177 15.94 12.78 -17.45
N LYS A 178 15.53 13.18 -18.66
CA LYS A 178 16.27 14.15 -19.47
C LYS A 178 16.14 15.49 -18.76
N LEU A 179 17.14 15.85 -17.97
CA LEU A 179 17.38 17.22 -17.56
C LEU A 179 17.69 17.99 -18.85
N ASN A 180 16.71 18.73 -19.36
CA ASN A 180 16.93 19.74 -20.40
C ASN A 180 17.64 20.95 -19.81
#